data_AF-A0A520XMU3-F1
#
_entry.id   AF-A0A520XMU3-F1
#
_cell.length_a   1.000
_cell.length_b   1.000
_cell.length_c   1.000
_cell.angle_alpha   90.00
_cell.angle_beta   90.00
_cell.angle_gamma   90.00
#
_symmetry.space_group_name_H-M   'P 1'
#
loop_
_entity.id
_entity.type
_entity.pdbx_description
1 polymer ?
#
loop_
_entity_poly.entity_id
_entity_poly.type
_entity_poly.pdbx_seq_one_letter_code
_entity_poly.pdbx_strand_id
1 'polypeptide(L)'
;MPKRLIRLIGLFVWLAALVVGLLLALDSPRSIGGLATWVGAVAVADLIRVPSPSGGRISLIGGAGLVGVVLIDSIPTLAAVFLLGLALSRLVTVLWADESRASDLLRTLAGLSALLLVEVADSWLAELNWDAQWEQLGVILFSGLAWFIADAVVRMLGASGLGGASIRYVWLLTLEDWPIMVSLFASAGLFALAQPIISWWAIPLALVPYAISHVSFTLLAGTRQTYGQMIRALSKLPEVAGLSPEGHAAGTAMLAATMARGMGMHPDDVTQLEYAALLHDIGRITQEDPTDEPASSDLARWGAEIIRQAPYLSRVADYVEHHEAPYRRPGEAHDDGIGIEARIIKVAGAYDRAHRIHDLEPVEALEVLHRRTAYDYDPEIVARLRAVLRRSGRLAA
;
A
#
# COMPACT_ATOMS: atom_id res chain seq x y z
N MET A 1 -17.65 3.14 10.14
CA MET A 1 -17.59 3.19 11.63
C MET A 1 -17.38 4.62 12.10
N PRO A 2 -18.07 5.09 13.15
CA PRO A 2 -17.86 6.46 13.64
C PRO A 2 -16.46 6.58 14.24
N LYS A 3 -15.68 7.58 13.79
CA LYS A 3 -14.28 7.85 14.21
C LYS A 3 -14.06 7.83 15.73
N ARG A 4 -15.11 8.11 16.53
CA ARG A 4 -15.11 8.04 18.00
C ARG A 4 -14.94 6.63 18.56
N LEU A 5 -15.55 5.62 17.94
CA LEU A 5 -15.46 4.22 18.39
C LEU A 5 -14.05 3.66 18.22
N ILE A 6 -13.40 3.97 17.09
CA ILE A 6 -12.02 3.57 16.81
C ILE A 6 -11.05 4.22 17.81
N ARG A 7 -11.29 5.49 18.19
CA ARG A 7 -10.48 6.18 19.21
C ARG A 7 -10.62 5.55 20.60
N LEU A 8 -11.84 5.20 21.00
CA LEU A 8 -12.08 4.55 22.29
C LEU A 8 -11.44 3.16 22.37
N ILE A 9 -11.57 2.36 21.30
CA ILE A 9 -10.90 1.05 21.19
C ILE A 9 -9.39 1.21 21.24
N GLY A 10 -8.84 2.18 20.49
CA GLY A 10 -7.40 2.47 20.48
C GLY A 10 -6.87 2.89 21.86
N LEU A 11 -7.61 3.73 22.58
CA LEU A 11 -7.24 4.17 23.94
C LEU A 11 -7.27 2.99 24.93
N PHE A 12 -8.31 2.15 24.86
CA PHE A 12 -8.42 0.97 25.72
C PHE A 12 -7.28 -0.02 25.48
N VAL A 13 -6.98 -0.31 24.21
CA VAL A 13 -5.85 -1.15 23.79
C VAL A 13 -4.52 -0.59 24.31
N TRP A 14 -4.30 0.72 24.19
CA TRP A 14 -3.09 1.37 24.66
C TRP A 14 -2.92 1.26 26.17
N LEU A 15 -4.00 1.48 26.92
CA LEU A 15 -3.98 1.43 28.38
C LEU A 15 -3.77 -0.02 28.87
N ALA A 16 -4.36 -1.00 28.19
CA ALA A 16 -4.09 -2.42 28.44
C ALA A 16 -2.61 -2.78 28.17
N ALA A 17 -2.04 -2.31 27.05
CA ALA A 17 -0.62 -2.53 26.73
C ALA A 17 0.30 -1.91 27.79
N LEU A 18 0.02 -0.69 28.24
CA LEU A 18 0.75 -0.03 29.33
C LEU A 18 0.71 -0.85 30.62
N VAL A 19 -0.48 -1.31 31.03
CA VAL A 19 -0.66 -2.08 32.27
C VAL A 19 0.07 -3.42 32.18
N VAL A 20 -0.10 -4.17 31.09
CA VAL A 20 0.59 -5.45 30.90
C VAL A 20 2.10 -5.24 30.85
N GLY A 21 2.58 -4.22 30.14
CA GLY A 21 4.00 -3.89 30.08
C GLY A 21 4.60 -3.55 31.45
N LEU A 22 3.86 -2.82 32.29
CA LEU A 22 4.28 -2.49 33.66
C LEU A 22 4.35 -3.74 34.54
N LEU A 23 3.35 -4.63 34.44
CA LEU A 23 3.32 -5.88 35.22
C LEU A 23 4.49 -6.80 34.87
N LEU A 24 4.80 -6.95 33.58
CA LEU A 24 5.94 -7.74 33.12
C LEU A 24 7.29 -7.10 33.50
N ALA A 25 7.37 -5.76 33.54
CA ALA A 25 8.58 -5.06 33.97
C ALA A 25 8.88 -5.26 35.46
N LEU A 26 7.85 -5.38 36.30
CA LEU A 26 8.00 -5.63 37.75
C LEU A 26 8.59 -7.00 38.06
N ASP A 27 8.35 -7.99 37.21
CA ASP A 27 8.88 -9.35 37.32
C ASP A 27 10.25 -9.52 36.62
N SER A 28 10.76 -8.45 35.99
CA SER A 28 12.00 -8.54 35.23
C SER A 28 13.24 -8.55 36.15
N PRO A 29 14.25 -9.38 35.86
CA PRO A 29 15.50 -9.42 36.63
C PRO A 29 16.42 -8.22 36.36
N ARG A 30 16.04 -7.30 35.46
CA ARG A 30 16.87 -6.16 35.04
C ARG A 30 16.64 -4.94 35.92
N SER A 31 17.66 -4.09 36.03
CA SER A 31 17.54 -2.82 36.73
C SER A 31 16.54 -1.89 36.02
N ILE A 32 15.82 -1.09 36.80
CA ILE A 32 14.85 -0.09 36.29
C ILE A 32 15.51 0.83 35.25
N GLY A 33 16.77 1.22 35.47
CA GLY A 33 17.54 2.04 34.52
C GLY A 33 17.80 1.34 33.18
N GLY A 34 18.11 0.05 33.21
CA GLY A 34 18.30 -0.77 32.00
C GLY A 34 17.01 -0.91 31.20
N LEU A 35 15.89 -1.18 31.87
CA LEU A 35 14.57 -1.22 31.23
C LEU A 35 14.21 0.13 30.59
N ALA A 36 14.40 1.24 31.30
CA ALA A 36 14.08 2.57 30.80
C ALA A 36 14.87 2.92 29.53
N THR A 37 16.13 2.50 29.45
CA THR A 37 16.96 2.74 28.26
C THR A 37 16.42 1.97 27.05
N TRP A 38 16.05 0.70 27.24
CA TRP A 38 15.46 -0.12 26.18
C TRP A 38 14.09 0.37 25.74
N VAL A 39 13.23 0.75 26.68
CA VAL A 39 11.92 1.38 26.41
C VAL A 39 12.09 2.67 25.59
N GLY A 40 13.07 3.51 25.96
CA GLY A 40 13.41 4.71 25.21
C GLY A 40 13.89 4.41 23.79
N ALA A 41 14.77 3.40 23.63
CA ALA A 41 15.28 3.00 22.33
C ALA A 41 14.16 2.48 21.39
N VAL A 42 13.25 1.64 21.91
CA VAL A 42 12.09 1.16 21.17
C VAL A 42 11.13 2.30 20.82
N ALA A 43 10.90 3.24 21.74
CA ALA A 43 10.07 4.41 21.47
C ALA A 43 10.67 5.28 20.35
N VAL A 44 11.99 5.52 20.37
CA VAL A 44 12.68 6.26 19.30
C VAL A 44 12.61 5.52 17.97
N ALA A 45 12.82 4.20 17.97
CA ALA A 45 12.69 3.37 16.77
C ALA A 45 11.28 3.46 16.18
N ASP A 46 10.22 3.38 17.00
CA ASP A 46 8.85 3.48 16.50
C ASP A 46 8.51 4.87 15.89
N LEU A 47 9.17 5.93 16.38
CA LEU A 47 9.03 7.28 15.84
C LEU A 47 9.67 7.44 14.45
N ILE A 48 10.71 6.66 14.15
CA ILE A 48 11.36 6.67 12.83
C ILE A 48 10.57 5.78 11.88
N ARG A 49 10.00 6.39 10.83
CA ARG A 49 9.13 5.72 9.87
C ARG A 49 9.60 5.91 8.44
N VAL A 50 9.72 4.81 7.71
CA VAL A 50 10.14 4.78 6.31
C VAL A 50 8.90 4.80 5.41
N PRO A 51 8.88 5.62 4.33
CA PRO A 51 7.86 5.46 3.30
C PRO A 51 7.98 4.06 2.70
N SER A 52 6.89 3.32 2.69
CA SER A 52 6.90 1.98 2.13
C SER A 52 6.28 1.96 0.72
N PRO A 53 6.70 1.02 -0.13
CA PRO A 53 6.16 0.86 -1.48
C PRO A 53 4.64 0.78 -1.53
N SER A 54 3.99 0.21 -0.52
CA SER A 54 2.53 0.13 -0.40
C SER A 54 1.80 1.48 -0.22
N GLY A 55 2.54 2.60 -0.18
CA GLY A 55 2.02 3.94 0.06
C GLY A 55 1.80 4.27 1.54
N GLY A 56 2.11 3.32 2.43
CA GLY A 56 2.11 3.50 3.87
C GLY A 56 3.44 4.01 4.42
N ARG A 57 3.55 4.01 5.74
CA ARG A 57 4.82 4.19 6.44
C ARG A 57 5.01 3.05 7.42
N ILE A 58 6.16 2.39 7.35
CA ILE A 58 6.51 1.28 8.25
C ILE A 58 7.45 1.83 9.31
N SER A 59 7.15 1.55 10.59
CA SER A 59 8.05 1.94 11.69
C SER A 59 9.19 0.95 11.85
N LEU A 60 10.31 1.45 12.37
CA LEU A 60 11.52 0.68 12.64
C LEU A 60 11.37 -0.34 13.79
N ILE A 61 10.19 -0.39 14.41
CA ILE A 61 9.98 -1.17 15.62
C ILE A 61 10.22 -2.66 15.42
N GLY A 62 9.90 -3.20 14.22
CA GLY A 62 10.18 -4.59 13.89
C GLY A 62 11.68 -4.90 13.97
N GLY A 63 12.53 -4.03 13.40
CA GLY A 63 13.99 -4.18 13.47
C GLY A 63 14.54 -4.05 14.89
N ALA A 64 14.03 -3.10 15.67
CA ALA A 64 14.39 -2.96 17.08
C ALA A 64 13.98 -4.19 17.91
N GLY A 65 12.89 -4.88 17.53
CA GLY A 65 12.43 -6.11 18.17
C GLY A 65 13.36 -7.27 17.92
N LEU A 66 13.78 -7.43 16.68
CA LEU A 66 14.73 -8.48 16.31
C LEU A 66 16.10 -8.28 16.98
N VAL A 67 16.55 -7.03 17.15
CA VAL A 67 17.76 -6.74 17.95
C VAL A 67 17.52 -7.00 19.44
N GLY A 68 16.32 -6.69 19.95
CA GLY A 68 15.92 -6.97 21.33
C GLY A 68 15.96 -8.46 21.67
N VAL A 69 15.60 -9.35 20.73
CA VAL A 69 15.70 -10.82 20.88
C VAL A 69 17.14 -11.25 21.17
N VAL A 70 18.15 -10.57 20.61
CA VAL A 70 19.57 -10.90 20.83
C VAL A 70 20.06 -10.46 22.20
N LEU A 71 19.54 -9.35 22.72
CA LEU A 71 20.11 -8.66 23.90
C LEU A 71 19.27 -8.81 25.17
N ILE A 72 18.07 -9.38 25.09
CA ILE A 72 17.16 -9.55 26.21
C ILE A 72 16.84 -11.03 26.35
N ASP A 73 17.52 -11.68 27.29
CA ASP A 73 17.44 -13.13 27.53
C ASP A 73 16.12 -13.59 28.18
N SER A 74 15.16 -12.68 28.36
CA SER A 74 13.86 -12.93 29.01
C SER A 74 12.74 -12.38 28.15
N ILE A 75 11.90 -13.26 27.64
CA ILE A 75 10.76 -12.89 26.78
C ILE A 75 9.72 -12.02 27.50
N PRO A 76 9.37 -12.26 28.78
CA PRO A 76 8.56 -11.32 29.55
C PRO A 76 9.16 -9.91 29.58
N THR A 77 10.49 -9.82 29.75
CA THR A 77 11.21 -8.55 29.77
C THR A 77 11.22 -7.88 28.38
N LEU A 78 11.40 -8.66 27.32
CA LEU A 78 11.33 -8.18 25.94
C LEU A 78 9.92 -7.65 25.64
N ALA A 79 8.87 -8.42 25.94
CA ALA A 79 7.49 -8.00 25.79
C ALA A 79 7.18 -6.74 26.60
N ALA A 80 7.69 -6.62 27.84
CA ALA A 80 7.55 -5.43 28.67
C ALA A 80 8.16 -4.18 28.01
N VAL A 81 9.41 -4.29 27.55
CA VAL A 81 10.14 -3.23 26.85
C VAL A 81 9.37 -2.78 25.60
N PHE A 82 8.83 -3.73 24.84
CA PHE A 82 8.07 -3.45 23.62
C PHE A 82 6.76 -2.73 23.91
N LEU A 83 5.96 -3.27 24.83
CA LEU A 83 4.67 -2.69 25.23
C LEU A 83 4.83 -1.28 25.82
N LEU A 84 5.82 -1.09 26.70
CA LEU A 84 6.10 0.21 27.31
C LEU A 84 6.70 1.21 26.31
N GLY A 85 7.60 0.76 25.43
CA GLY A 85 8.18 1.59 24.36
C GLY A 85 7.12 2.10 23.40
N LEU A 86 6.17 1.22 23.02
CA LEU A 86 4.99 1.58 22.26
C LEU A 86 4.08 2.55 22.98
N ALA A 87 3.83 2.29 24.26
CA ALA A 87 2.99 3.16 25.06
C ALA A 87 3.59 4.58 25.14
N LEU A 88 4.91 4.67 25.32
CA LEU A 88 5.67 5.91 25.35
C LEU A 88 5.66 6.64 23.99
N SER A 89 5.94 5.93 22.89
CA SER A 89 5.84 6.49 21.53
C SER A 89 4.47 7.12 21.31
N ARG A 90 3.40 6.40 21.67
CA ARG A 90 2.03 6.89 21.55
C ARG A 90 1.73 8.12 22.36
N LEU A 91 2.18 8.18 23.62
CA LEU A 91 2.07 9.37 24.44
C LEU A 91 2.68 10.59 23.73
N VAL A 92 3.91 10.44 23.20
CA VAL A 92 4.59 11.50 22.44
C VAL A 92 3.78 11.90 21.20
N THR A 93 3.22 10.92 20.47
CA THR A 93 2.45 11.22 19.25
C THR A 93 1.13 11.95 19.51
N VAL A 94 0.46 11.66 20.62
CA VAL A 94 -0.79 12.32 21.02
C VAL A 94 -0.52 13.75 21.47
N LEU A 95 0.58 13.98 22.20
CA LEU A 95 1.02 15.32 22.58
C LEU A 95 1.35 16.20 21.38
N TRP A 96 1.77 15.60 20.26
CA TRP A 96 2.05 16.30 19.00
C TRP A 96 0.84 16.41 18.05
N ALA A 97 -0.37 16.04 18.51
CA ALA A 97 -1.63 16.18 17.77
C ALA A 97 -1.68 15.53 16.37
N ASP A 98 -0.89 14.48 16.12
CA ASP A 98 -0.88 13.79 14.83
C ASP A 98 -1.93 12.66 14.81
N GLU A 99 -3.17 13.01 14.42
CA GLU A 99 -4.32 12.09 14.36
C GLU A 99 -4.18 10.97 13.31
N SER A 100 -3.22 11.07 12.39
CA SER A 100 -3.01 10.06 11.32
C SER A 100 -2.55 8.69 11.86
N ARG A 101 -2.18 8.63 13.15
CA ARG A 101 -1.45 7.52 13.76
C ARG A 101 -2.35 6.47 14.43
N ALA A 102 -3.64 6.73 14.68
CA ALA A 102 -4.50 5.86 15.50
C ALA A 102 -4.77 4.45 14.92
N SER A 103 -4.70 4.29 13.59
CA SER A 103 -4.94 3.01 12.89
C SER A 103 -3.83 1.97 13.06
N ASP A 104 -2.64 2.37 13.49
CA ASP A 104 -1.50 1.45 13.60
C ASP A 104 -1.52 0.60 14.88
N LEU A 105 -2.38 0.88 15.87
CA LEU A 105 -2.40 0.13 17.14
C LEU A 105 -2.74 -1.36 16.97
N LEU A 106 -3.68 -1.70 16.10
CA LEU A 106 -4.03 -3.11 15.83
C LEU A 106 -2.89 -3.84 15.11
N ARG A 107 -2.16 -3.15 14.24
CA ARG A 107 -0.99 -3.69 13.53
C ARG A 107 0.16 -3.94 14.50
N THR A 108 0.40 -2.98 15.37
CA THR A 108 1.40 -3.07 16.43
C THR A 108 1.08 -4.21 17.42
N LEU A 109 -0.17 -4.37 17.84
CA LEU A 109 -0.61 -5.48 18.70
C LEU A 109 -0.46 -6.85 18.03
N ALA A 110 -0.80 -6.98 16.75
CA ALA A 110 -0.57 -8.22 16.01
C ALA A 110 0.93 -8.51 15.87
N GLY A 111 1.76 -7.49 15.68
CA GLY A 111 3.21 -7.63 15.72
C GLY A 111 3.74 -8.14 17.07
N LEU A 112 3.13 -7.74 18.19
CA LEU A 112 3.49 -8.26 19.52
C LEU A 112 3.16 -9.75 19.68
N SER A 113 2.11 -10.26 19.00
CA SER A 113 1.83 -11.70 19.01
C SER A 113 2.94 -12.52 18.33
N ALA A 114 3.70 -11.93 17.41
CA ALA A 114 4.87 -12.58 16.81
C ALA A 114 6.07 -12.66 17.76
N LEU A 115 6.13 -11.84 18.82
CA LEU A 115 7.16 -12.01 19.87
C LEU A 115 6.90 -13.26 20.71
N LEU A 116 5.65 -13.69 20.87
CA LEU A 116 5.32 -14.96 21.53
C LEU A 116 5.76 -16.18 20.71
N LEU A 117 5.94 -16.00 19.39
CA LEU A 117 6.44 -17.04 18.49
C LEU A 117 7.96 -17.22 18.57
N VAL A 118 8.68 -16.33 19.27
CA VAL A 118 10.12 -16.46 19.51
C VAL A 118 10.42 -17.71 20.35
N GLU A 119 9.69 -17.97 21.44
CA GLU A 119 9.84 -19.21 22.24
C GLU A 119 9.61 -20.47 21.40
N VAL A 120 8.57 -20.43 20.56
CA VAL A 120 8.20 -21.57 19.71
C VAL A 120 9.30 -21.83 18.67
N ALA A 121 9.89 -20.77 18.13
CA ALA A 121 11.00 -20.87 17.20
C ALA A 121 12.26 -21.40 17.88
N ASP A 122 12.61 -20.84 19.04
CA ASP A 122 13.79 -21.19 19.82
C ASP A 122 13.73 -22.67 20.24
N SER A 123 12.64 -23.09 20.87
CA SER A 123 12.42 -24.49 21.26
C SER A 123 12.47 -25.47 20.09
N TRP A 124 11.90 -25.11 18.93
CA TRP A 124 11.91 -25.97 17.75
C TRP A 124 13.29 -26.03 17.07
N LEU A 125 14.02 -24.92 17.02
CA LEU A 125 15.35 -24.86 16.41
C LEU A 125 16.41 -25.51 17.31
N ALA A 126 16.25 -25.45 18.64
CA ALA A 126 17.12 -26.14 19.59
C ALA A 126 17.16 -27.66 19.35
N GLU A 127 16.06 -28.27 18.88
CA GLU A 127 16.02 -29.70 18.52
C GLU A 127 16.94 -30.06 17.34
N LEU A 128 17.29 -29.09 16.49
CA LEU A 128 18.16 -29.30 15.32
C LEU A 128 19.65 -29.32 15.68
N ASN A 129 20.01 -28.93 16.91
CA ASN A 129 21.37 -28.96 17.45
C ASN A 129 22.40 -28.24 16.55
N TRP A 130 22.01 -27.07 16.02
CA TRP A 130 22.89 -26.18 15.25
C TRP A 130 23.83 -25.39 16.17
N ASP A 131 24.86 -24.76 15.60
CA ASP A 131 25.65 -23.79 16.37
C ASP A 131 24.75 -22.63 16.81
N ALA A 132 24.98 -22.11 18.02
CA ALA A 132 24.16 -21.05 18.63
C ALA A 132 23.95 -19.81 17.75
N GLN A 133 24.93 -19.49 16.88
CA GLN A 133 24.82 -18.38 15.93
C GLN A 133 23.78 -18.64 14.82
N TRP A 134 23.70 -19.87 14.33
CA TRP A 134 22.74 -20.27 13.30
C TRP A 134 21.34 -20.45 13.86
N GLU A 135 21.24 -20.96 15.09
CA GLU A 135 19.99 -21.01 15.86
C GLU A 135 19.41 -19.60 16.04
N GLN A 136 20.22 -18.66 16.55
CA GLN A 136 19.80 -17.27 16.76
C GLN A 136 19.37 -16.58 15.44
N LEU A 137 20.10 -16.82 14.34
CA LEU A 137 19.70 -16.32 13.02
C LEU A 137 18.35 -16.92 12.57
N GLY A 138 18.13 -18.21 12.82
CA GLY A 138 16.87 -18.89 12.54
C GLY A 138 15.70 -18.29 13.31
N VAL A 139 15.90 -18.02 14.61
CA VAL A 139 14.88 -17.38 15.47
C VAL A 139 14.52 -15.98 14.94
N ILE A 140 15.51 -15.18 14.53
CA ILE A 140 15.30 -13.83 13.95
C ILE A 140 14.47 -13.92 12.66
N LEU A 141 14.84 -14.82 11.74
CA LEU A 141 14.15 -14.97 10.46
C LEU A 141 12.72 -15.47 10.65
N PHE A 142 12.51 -16.46 11.51
CA PHE A 142 11.19 -17.02 11.79
C PHE A 142 10.26 -15.98 12.43
N SER A 143 10.74 -15.32 13.49
CA SER A 143 9.96 -14.32 14.23
C SER A 143 9.66 -13.09 13.36
N GLY A 144 10.63 -12.67 12.54
CA GLY A 144 10.45 -11.60 11.57
C GLY A 144 9.42 -11.93 10.49
N LEU A 145 9.46 -13.15 9.95
CA LEU A 145 8.48 -13.61 8.96
C LEU A 145 7.08 -13.71 9.58
N ALA A 146 6.98 -14.26 10.79
CA ALA A 146 5.71 -14.36 11.50
C ALA A 146 5.11 -12.97 11.78
N TRP A 147 5.95 -12.00 12.13
CA TRP A 147 5.54 -10.60 12.30
C TRP A 147 4.99 -10.01 11.01
N PHE A 148 5.68 -10.20 9.88
CA PHE A 148 5.23 -9.72 8.57
C PHE A 148 3.89 -10.35 8.16
N ILE A 149 3.71 -11.65 8.38
CA ILE A 149 2.45 -12.35 8.10
C ILE A 149 1.32 -11.81 8.99
N ALA A 150 1.58 -11.61 10.29
CA ALA A 150 0.60 -11.05 11.21
C ALA A 150 0.16 -9.63 10.79
N ASP A 151 1.09 -8.77 10.39
CA ASP A 151 0.78 -7.43 9.86
C ASP A 151 -0.07 -7.52 8.57
N ALA A 152 0.29 -8.43 7.65
CA ALA A 152 -0.45 -8.65 6.42
C ALA A 152 -1.89 -9.13 6.67
N VAL A 153 -2.10 -10.06 7.60
CA VAL A 153 -3.43 -10.54 7.98
C VAL A 153 -4.27 -9.41 8.57
N VAL A 154 -3.71 -8.57 9.43
CA VAL A 154 -4.44 -7.40 9.97
C VAL A 154 -4.85 -6.44 8.85
N ARG A 155 -3.97 -6.19 7.87
CA ARG A 155 -4.29 -5.36 6.70
C ARG A 155 -5.44 -5.95 5.88
N MET A 156 -5.43 -7.26 5.66
CA MET A 156 -6.51 -7.97 4.96
C MET A 156 -7.85 -7.87 5.69
N LEU A 157 -7.86 -8.11 7.00
CA LEU A 157 -9.07 -7.99 7.82
C LEU A 157 -9.62 -6.56 7.77
N GLY A 158 -8.74 -5.55 7.85
CA GLY A 158 -9.13 -4.16 7.71
C GLY A 158 -9.72 -3.82 6.33
N ALA A 159 -9.19 -4.43 5.26
CA ALA A 159 -9.69 -4.21 3.90
C ALA A 159 -11.09 -4.79 3.67
N SER A 160 -11.37 -5.96 4.24
CA SER A 160 -12.68 -6.62 4.14
C SER A 160 -13.81 -5.82 4.76
N GLY A 161 -13.50 -4.97 5.76
CA GLY A 161 -14.51 -4.22 6.51
C GLY A 161 -14.91 -2.86 5.90
N LEU A 162 -14.04 -2.19 5.14
CA LEU A 162 -14.23 -0.76 4.83
C LEU A 162 -13.67 -0.26 3.48
N GLY A 163 -12.86 -1.05 2.75
CA GLY A 163 -11.93 -0.48 1.76
C GLY A 163 -12.31 -0.56 0.28
N GLY A 164 -13.32 -1.32 -0.11
CA GLY A 164 -13.70 -1.51 -1.52
C GLY A 164 -12.67 -2.25 -2.40
N ALA A 165 -11.43 -2.40 -1.94
CA ALA A 165 -10.38 -3.20 -2.54
C ALA A 165 -10.59 -4.70 -2.25
N SER A 166 -10.13 -5.54 -3.17
CA SER A 166 -10.12 -6.99 -2.98
C SER A 166 -9.04 -7.42 -1.98
N ILE A 167 -9.25 -8.57 -1.34
CA ILE A 167 -8.26 -9.20 -0.45
C ILE A 167 -6.95 -9.48 -1.21
N ARG A 168 -7.05 -9.92 -2.47
CA ARG A 168 -5.89 -10.16 -3.35
C ARG A 168 -5.06 -8.90 -3.56
N TYR A 169 -5.69 -7.77 -3.88
CA TYR A 169 -4.97 -6.50 -4.04
C TYR A 169 -4.20 -6.14 -2.77
N VAL A 170 -4.84 -6.26 -1.61
CA VAL A 170 -4.23 -5.88 -0.32
C VAL A 170 -3.10 -6.80 0.08
N TRP A 171 -3.19 -8.09 -0.26
CA TRP A 171 -2.09 -9.03 -0.11
C TRP A 171 -0.89 -8.62 -0.96
N LEU A 172 -1.10 -8.44 -2.27
CA LEU A 172 -0.05 -8.06 -3.21
C LEU A 172 0.58 -6.72 -2.80
N LEU A 173 -0.24 -5.76 -2.40
CA LEU A 173 0.20 -4.48 -1.87
C LEU A 173 1.08 -4.64 -0.62
N THR A 174 0.74 -5.57 0.28
CA THR A 174 1.58 -5.82 1.46
C THR A 174 2.89 -6.52 1.09
N LEU A 175 2.89 -7.38 0.07
CA LEU A 175 4.12 -8.02 -0.43
C LEU A 175 5.10 -7.01 -1.04
N GLU A 176 4.64 -5.87 -1.55
CA GLU A 176 5.54 -4.80 -2.01
C GLU A 176 6.41 -4.23 -0.88
N ASP A 177 6.02 -4.41 0.39
CA ASP A 177 6.80 -3.99 1.55
C ASP A 177 7.91 -5.00 1.95
N TRP A 178 7.96 -6.17 1.31
CA TRP A 178 8.93 -7.24 1.60
C TRP A 178 10.40 -6.81 1.54
N PRO A 179 10.86 -6.00 0.57
CA PRO A 179 12.26 -5.56 0.53
C PRO A 179 12.72 -4.80 1.77
N ILE A 180 11.80 -4.04 2.41
CA ILE A 180 12.10 -3.36 3.68
C ILE A 180 12.30 -4.41 4.79
N MET A 181 11.49 -5.46 4.82
CA MET A 181 11.61 -6.54 5.81
C MET A 181 12.93 -7.29 5.66
N VAL A 182 13.33 -7.63 4.43
CA VAL A 182 14.61 -8.26 4.16
C VAL A 182 15.77 -7.40 4.67
N SER A 183 15.69 -6.08 4.50
CA SER A 183 16.71 -5.16 5.04
C SER A 183 16.73 -5.17 6.57
N LEU A 184 15.57 -5.19 7.23
CA LEU A 184 15.48 -5.29 8.70
C LEU A 184 16.04 -6.63 9.21
N PHE A 185 15.75 -7.73 8.52
CA PHE A 185 16.30 -9.05 8.86
C PHE A 185 17.81 -9.11 8.66
N ALA A 186 18.31 -8.54 7.56
CA ALA A 186 19.74 -8.44 7.32
C ALA A 186 20.43 -7.60 8.40
N SER A 187 19.85 -6.46 8.80
CA SER A 187 20.32 -5.64 9.91
C SER A 187 20.35 -6.41 11.23
N ALA A 188 19.28 -7.12 11.57
CA ALA A 188 19.19 -7.88 12.82
C ALA A 188 20.14 -9.09 12.84
N GLY A 189 20.24 -9.83 11.73
CA GLY A 189 21.18 -10.95 11.60
C GLY A 189 22.64 -10.48 11.67
N LEU A 190 22.96 -9.35 11.02
CA LEU A 190 24.28 -8.74 11.12
C LEU A 190 24.60 -8.31 12.56
N PHE A 191 23.60 -7.78 13.28
CA PHE A 191 23.75 -7.48 14.70
C PHE A 191 24.05 -8.74 15.52
N ALA A 192 23.25 -9.80 15.36
CA ALA A 192 23.39 -11.06 16.09
C ALA A 192 24.78 -11.69 15.91
N LEU A 193 25.28 -11.72 14.67
CA LEU A 193 26.59 -12.31 14.36
C LEU A 193 27.75 -11.42 14.82
N ALA A 194 27.60 -10.10 14.79
CA ALA A 194 28.69 -9.17 15.13
C ALA A 194 28.80 -8.90 16.64
N GLN A 195 27.70 -8.98 17.39
CA GLN A 195 27.65 -8.61 18.81
C GLN A 195 28.70 -9.36 19.65
N PRO A 196 28.92 -10.68 19.50
CA PRO A 196 29.93 -11.41 20.28
C PRO A 196 31.38 -11.01 19.95
N ILE A 197 31.62 -10.46 18.75
CA ILE A 197 32.96 -10.16 18.23
C ILE A 197 33.37 -8.72 18.55
N ILE A 198 32.47 -7.77 18.29
CA ILE A 198 32.76 -6.33 18.35
C ILE A 198 31.91 -5.56 19.37
N SER A 199 31.08 -6.27 20.14
CA SER A 199 30.27 -5.70 21.23
C SER A 199 29.40 -4.53 20.76
N TRP A 200 29.58 -3.34 21.35
CA TRP A 200 28.78 -2.14 21.06
C TRP A 200 28.96 -1.60 19.63
N TRP A 201 30.06 -1.93 18.95
CA TRP A 201 30.26 -1.60 17.53
C TRP A 201 29.38 -2.40 16.57
N ALA A 202 28.69 -3.45 17.04
CA ALA A 202 27.70 -4.17 16.26
C ALA A 202 26.49 -3.28 15.91
N ILE A 203 26.18 -2.28 16.74
CA ILE A 203 25.06 -1.36 16.51
C ILE A 203 25.26 -0.52 15.23
N PRO A 204 26.33 0.28 15.08
CA PRO A 204 26.53 1.06 13.86
C PRO A 204 26.64 0.18 12.61
N LEU A 205 27.24 -1.01 12.72
CA LEU A 205 27.32 -1.97 11.63
C LEU A 205 25.93 -2.48 11.20
N ALA A 206 25.08 -2.86 12.16
CA ALA A 206 23.71 -3.29 11.93
C ALA A 206 22.80 -2.19 11.35
N LEU A 207 23.14 -0.93 11.58
CA LEU A 207 22.38 0.20 11.01
C LEU A 207 22.68 0.43 9.53
N VAL A 208 23.78 -0.08 8.97
CA VAL A 208 24.17 0.17 7.58
C VAL A 208 23.14 -0.34 6.55
N PRO A 209 22.69 -1.62 6.58
CA PRO A 209 21.71 -2.12 5.62
C PRO A 209 20.40 -1.31 5.68
N TYR A 210 19.93 -1.05 6.90
CA TYR A 210 18.75 -0.22 7.12
C TYR A 210 18.91 1.20 6.59
N ALA A 211 20.03 1.89 6.87
CA ALA A 211 20.26 3.26 6.42
C ALA A 211 20.26 3.35 4.88
N ILE A 212 20.90 2.39 4.21
CA ILE A 212 20.88 2.29 2.74
C ILE A 212 19.45 2.13 2.24
N SER A 213 18.71 1.15 2.76
CA SER A 213 17.31 0.94 2.37
C SER A 213 16.43 2.16 2.65
N HIS A 214 16.60 2.81 3.80
CA HIS A 214 15.86 4.01 4.17
C HIS A 214 16.04 5.13 3.14
N VAL A 215 17.29 5.42 2.76
CA VAL A 215 17.60 6.44 1.76
C VAL A 215 17.06 6.02 0.39
N SER A 216 17.32 4.77 -0.04
CA SER A 216 16.84 4.27 -1.34
C SER A 216 15.32 4.34 -1.49
N PHE A 217 14.55 3.89 -0.48
CA PHE A 217 13.10 3.93 -0.55
C PHE A 217 12.54 5.34 -0.44
N THR A 218 13.18 6.22 0.33
CA THR A 218 12.77 7.63 0.42
C THR A 218 12.97 8.34 -0.92
N LEU A 219 14.12 8.13 -1.56
CA LEU A 219 14.39 8.66 -2.90
C LEU A 219 13.40 8.11 -3.93
N LEU A 220 13.20 6.79 -3.96
CA LEU A 220 12.26 6.16 -4.88
C LEU A 220 10.82 6.67 -4.69
N ALA A 221 10.37 6.80 -3.44
CA ALA A 221 9.05 7.32 -3.12
C ALA A 221 8.90 8.79 -3.57
N GLY A 222 9.92 9.63 -3.33
CA GLY A 222 9.94 11.01 -3.80
C GLY A 222 9.88 11.10 -5.32
N THR A 223 10.68 10.30 -6.02
CA THR A 223 10.68 10.22 -7.49
C THR A 223 9.31 9.79 -8.04
N ARG A 224 8.70 8.73 -7.49
CA ARG A 224 7.35 8.27 -7.87
C ARG A 224 6.29 9.35 -7.64
N GLN A 225 6.36 10.06 -6.53
CA GLN A 225 5.44 11.16 -6.22
C GLN A 225 5.55 12.28 -7.27
N THR A 226 6.76 12.73 -7.58
CA THR A 226 7.00 13.77 -8.58
C THR A 226 6.51 13.34 -9.96
N TYR A 227 6.75 12.07 -10.36
CA TYR A 227 6.21 11.54 -11.62
C TYR A 227 4.67 11.56 -11.65
N GLY A 228 4.02 11.07 -10.60
CA GLY A 228 2.55 11.12 -10.52
C GLY A 228 2.00 12.55 -10.57
N GLN A 229 2.69 13.52 -9.94
CA GLN A 229 2.31 14.94 -10.02
C GLN A 229 2.46 15.50 -11.44
N MET A 230 3.55 15.18 -12.14
CA MET A 230 3.75 15.60 -13.53
C MET A 230 2.70 14.99 -14.47
N ILE A 231 2.39 13.69 -14.33
CA ILE A 231 1.34 13.04 -15.12
C ILE A 231 -0.02 13.70 -14.88
N ARG A 232 -0.36 14.00 -13.61
CA ARG A 232 -1.59 14.74 -13.29
C ARG A 232 -1.60 16.15 -13.88
N ALA A 233 -0.47 16.85 -13.88
CA ALA A 233 -0.38 18.16 -14.52
C ALA A 233 -0.58 18.06 -16.04
N LEU A 234 0.04 17.08 -16.70
CA LEU A 234 -0.12 16.83 -18.14
C LEU A 234 -1.54 16.42 -18.51
N SER A 235 -2.23 15.65 -17.65
CA SER A 235 -3.63 15.26 -17.87
C SER A 235 -4.60 16.46 -17.94
N LYS A 236 -4.18 17.63 -17.44
CA LYS A 236 -4.97 18.87 -17.53
C LYS A 236 -4.86 19.56 -18.88
N LEU A 237 -3.89 19.22 -19.73
CA LEU A 237 -3.69 19.91 -21.00
C LEU A 237 -4.92 19.85 -21.93
N PRO A 238 -5.56 18.68 -22.17
CA PRO A 238 -6.77 18.64 -22.98
C PRO A 238 -7.94 19.40 -22.35
N GLU A 239 -8.02 19.43 -21.01
CA GLU A 239 -9.07 20.16 -20.30
C GLU A 239 -8.89 21.69 -20.45
N VAL A 240 -7.67 22.19 -20.26
CA VAL A 240 -7.33 23.62 -20.38
C VAL A 240 -7.46 24.10 -21.83
N ALA A 241 -7.16 23.23 -22.81
CA ALA A 241 -7.35 23.52 -24.22
C ALA A 241 -8.83 23.55 -24.65
N GLY A 242 -9.78 23.28 -23.73
CA GLY A 242 -11.21 23.21 -24.03
C GLY A 242 -11.61 21.99 -24.85
N LEU A 243 -10.70 21.01 -24.98
CA LEU A 243 -10.95 19.79 -25.73
C LEU A 243 -11.74 18.83 -24.84
N SER A 244 -11.33 18.60 -23.59
CA SER A 244 -11.99 17.68 -22.65
C SER A 244 -12.69 18.41 -21.50
N PRO A 245 -13.76 17.85 -20.89
CA PRO A 245 -14.41 18.46 -19.75
C PRO A 245 -13.49 18.56 -18.54
N GLU A 246 -13.65 19.62 -17.73
CA GLU A 246 -12.84 19.79 -16.53
C GLU A 246 -13.04 18.64 -15.53
N GLY A 247 -11.94 18.07 -15.06
CA GLY A 247 -11.93 16.96 -14.11
C GLY A 247 -12.24 15.58 -14.70
N HIS A 248 -12.47 15.48 -16.01
CA HIS A 248 -12.77 14.21 -16.69
C HIS A 248 -11.65 13.18 -16.55
N ALA A 249 -10.39 13.61 -16.76
CA ALA A 249 -9.25 12.72 -16.62
C ALA A 249 -9.12 12.18 -15.19
N ALA A 250 -9.29 13.06 -14.19
CA ALA A 250 -9.20 12.69 -12.78
C ALA A 250 -10.38 11.78 -12.34
N GLY A 251 -11.59 12.05 -12.81
CA GLY A 251 -12.77 11.22 -12.55
C GLY A 251 -12.64 9.82 -13.13
N THR A 252 -12.21 9.75 -14.39
CA THR A 252 -11.91 8.50 -15.11
C THR A 252 -10.85 7.68 -14.38
N ALA A 253 -9.72 8.30 -14.01
CA ALA A 253 -8.64 7.63 -13.30
C ALA A 253 -9.06 7.10 -11.92
N MET A 254 -9.85 7.87 -11.17
CA MET A 254 -10.39 7.43 -9.89
C MET A 254 -11.28 6.18 -10.05
N LEU A 255 -12.20 6.17 -11.02
CA LEU A 255 -13.07 5.03 -11.27
C LEU A 255 -12.28 3.80 -11.74
N ALA A 256 -11.36 3.98 -12.68
CA ALA A 256 -10.49 2.93 -13.19
C ALA A 256 -9.67 2.26 -12.07
N ALA A 257 -8.97 3.06 -11.27
CA ALA A 257 -8.18 2.56 -10.14
C ALA A 257 -9.07 1.85 -9.10
N THR A 258 -10.26 2.37 -8.81
CA THR A 258 -11.18 1.76 -7.82
C THR A 258 -11.71 0.41 -8.31
N MET A 259 -12.08 0.30 -9.60
CA MET A 259 -12.47 -0.96 -10.21
C MET A 259 -11.33 -1.98 -10.17
N ALA A 260 -10.12 -1.58 -10.59
CA ALA A 260 -8.95 -2.44 -10.63
C ALA A 260 -8.54 -2.99 -9.24
N ARG A 261 -8.57 -2.15 -8.20
CA ARG A 261 -8.38 -2.58 -6.80
C ARG A 261 -9.44 -3.59 -6.38
N GLY A 262 -10.70 -3.36 -6.75
CA GLY A 262 -11.83 -4.26 -6.49
C GLY A 262 -11.71 -5.60 -7.23
N MET A 263 -11.01 -5.63 -8.37
CA MET A 263 -10.75 -6.83 -9.17
C MET A 263 -9.50 -7.60 -8.74
N GLY A 264 -8.64 -7.01 -7.90
CA GLY A 264 -7.44 -7.69 -7.39
C GLY A 264 -6.26 -7.70 -8.33
N MET A 265 -6.20 -6.69 -9.21
CA MET A 265 -5.03 -6.42 -10.04
C MET A 265 -3.80 -6.12 -9.17
N HIS A 266 -2.59 -6.29 -9.72
CA HIS A 266 -1.36 -5.98 -9.00
C HIS A 266 -1.26 -4.45 -8.76
N PRO A 267 -0.70 -3.97 -7.62
CA PRO A 267 -0.65 -2.53 -7.35
C PRO A 267 0.12 -1.70 -8.38
N ASP A 268 1.22 -2.24 -8.91
CA ASP A 268 1.89 -1.63 -10.07
C ASP A 268 0.94 -1.48 -11.27
N ASP A 269 0.21 -2.54 -11.65
CA ASP A 269 -0.76 -2.48 -12.76
C ASP A 269 -1.88 -1.47 -12.51
N VAL A 270 -2.36 -1.36 -11.26
CA VAL A 270 -3.35 -0.34 -10.85
C VAL A 270 -2.78 1.07 -11.05
N THR A 271 -1.50 1.27 -10.73
CA THR A 271 -0.82 2.57 -10.88
C THR A 271 -0.63 2.92 -12.36
N GLN A 272 -0.18 1.95 -13.18
CA GLN A 272 -0.05 2.14 -14.62
C GLN A 272 -1.42 2.42 -15.28
N LEU A 273 -2.47 1.72 -14.86
CA LEU A 273 -3.84 1.98 -15.30
C LEU A 273 -4.34 3.36 -14.88
N GLU A 274 -4.04 3.82 -13.66
CA GLU A 274 -4.37 5.19 -13.21
C GLU A 274 -3.69 6.23 -14.11
N TYR A 275 -2.42 6.04 -14.45
CA TYR A 275 -1.69 6.93 -15.36
C TYR A 275 -2.24 6.89 -16.78
N ALA A 276 -2.58 5.72 -17.30
CA ALA A 276 -3.21 5.59 -18.61
C ALA A 276 -4.59 6.27 -18.64
N ALA A 277 -5.40 6.10 -17.60
CA ALA A 277 -6.68 6.77 -17.46
C ALA A 277 -6.53 8.30 -17.33
N LEU A 278 -5.48 8.80 -16.69
CA LEU A 278 -5.19 10.25 -16.66
C LEU A 278 -4.81 10.78 -18.04
N LEU A 279 -4.06 10.01 -18.82
CA LEU A 279 -3.51 10.45 -20.10
C LEU A 279 -4.37 10.04 -21.32
N HIS A 280 -5.50 9.34 -21.13
CA HIS A 280 -6.26 8.75 -22.26
C HIS A 280 -6.68 9.77 -23.32
N ASP A 281 -6.99 11.01 -22.89
CA ASP A 281 -7.41 12.11 -23.77
C ASP A 281 -6.23 12.96 -24.30
N ILE A 282 -4.98 12.62 -23.99
CA ILE A 282 -3.82 13.46 -24.38
C ILE A 282 -3.68 13.60 -25.90
N GLY A 283 -4.08 12.58 -26.66
CA GLY A 283 -4.05 12.61 -28.13
C GLY A 283 -4.96 13.68 -28.73
N ARG A 284 -5.94 14.20 -27.98
CA ARG A 284 -6.83 15.26 -28.47
C ARG A 284 -6.10 16.57 -28.74
N ILE A 285 -4.94 16.81 -28.13
CA ILE A 285 -4.14 18.02 -28.38
C ILE A 285 -3.58 18.10 -29.81
N THR A 286 -3.58 16.99 -30.56
CA THR A 286 -3.11 16.96 -31.95
C THR A 286 -4.21 17.37 -32.94
N GLN A 287 -5.42 17.66 -32.45
CA GLN A 287 -6.54 18.11 -33.25
C GLN A 287 -6.32 19.57 -33.68
N GLU A 288 -6.32 19.81 -34.99
CA GLU A 288 -6.11 21.15 -35.56
C GLU A 288 -7.37 22.03 -35.43
N ASP A 289 -8.56 21.45 -35.64
CA ASP A 289 -9.86 22.11 -35.48
C ASP A 289 -10.69 21.36 -34.42
N PRO A 290 -11.06 21.99 -33.29
CA PRO A 290 -11.90 21.38 -32.26
C PRO A 290 -13.29 20.94 -32.76
N THR A 291 -13.75 21.44 -33.90
CA THR A 291 -15.04 21.10 -34.51
C THR A 291 -14.99 19.88 -35.42
N ASP A 292 -13.80 19.45 -35.85
CA ASP A 292 -13.61 18.21 -36.60
C ASP A 292 -13.65 17.03 -35.63
N GLU A 293 -14.39 15.95 -35.88
CA GLU A 293 -14.41 14.78 -34.98
C GLU A 293 -13.54 13.66 -35.57
N PRO A 294 -12.22 13.64 -35.32
CA PRO A 294 -11.37 12.54 -35.74
C PRO A 294 -11.87 11.24 -35.12
N ALA A 295 -11.64 10.12 -35.81
CA ALA A 295 -11.98 8.81 -35.29
C ALA A 295 -11.33 8.60 -33.91
N SER A 296 -12.09 8.13 -32.92
CA SER A 296 -11.58 7.98 -31.56
C SER A 296 -10.35 7.06 -31.48
N SER A 297 -10.25 6.09 -32.40
CA SER A 297 -9.06 5.24 -32.57
C SER A 297 -7.80 6.01 -33.00
N ASP A 298 -7.92 7.06 -33.80
CA ASP A 298 -6.77 7.87 -34.21
C ASP A 298 -6.28 8.74 -33.05
N LEU A 299 -7.20 9.33 -32.28
CA LEU A 299 -6.87 10.07 -31.06
C LEU A 299 -6.15 9.19 -30.03
N ALA A 300 -6.65 7.96 -29.81
CA ALA A 300 -6.01 6.98 -28.94
C ALA A 300 -4.58 6.64 -29.41
N ARG A 301 -4.40 6.40 -30.72
CA ARG A 301 -3.11 6.09 -31.33
C ARG A 301 -2.11 7.26 -31.23
N TRP A 302 -2.54 8.49 -31.51
CA TRP A 302 -1.69 9.68 -31.37
C TRP A 302 -1.32 9.94 -29.92
N GLY A 303 -2.27 9.76 -28.99
CA GLY A 303 -2.01 9.85 -27.56
C GLY A 303 -0.95 8.83 -27.12
N ALA A 304 -1.08 7.58 -27.55
CA ALA A 304 -0.09 6.55 -27.28
C ALA A 304 1.30 6.88 -27.86
N GLU A 305 1.38 7.44 -29.06
CA GLU A 305 2.65 7.86 -29.66
C GLU A 305 3.33 8.98 -28.86
N ILE A 306 2.57 9.96 -28.37
CA ILE A 306 3.08 11.00 -27.47
C ILE A 306 3.61 10.38 -26.18
N ILE A 307 2.87 9.44 -25.58
CA ILE A 307 3.26 8.78 -24.33
C ILE A 307 4.51 7.92 -24.52
N ARG A 308 4.66 7.23 -25.67
CA ARG A 308 5.84 6.38 -25.98
C ARG A 308 7.16 7.14 -26.06
N GLN A 309 7.13 8.47 -26.22
CA GLN A 309 8.32 9.31 -26.10
C GLN A 309 8.96 9.25 -24.70
N ALA A 310 8.21 8.81 -23.69
CA ALA A 310 8.71 8.50 -22.36
C ALA A 310 8.85 6.97 -22.20
N PRO A 311 10.08 6.39 -22.25
CA PRO A 311 10.26 4.94 -22.26
C PRO A 311 9.66 4.20 -21.05
N TYR A 312 9.59 4.87 -19.89
CA TYR A 312 9.02 4.30 -18.66
C TYR A 312 7.48 4.21 -18.69
N LEU A 313 6.81 4.81 -19.68
CA LEU A 313 5.36 4.80 -19.87
C LEU A 313 4.93 3.88 -21.03
N SER A 314 5.79 2.97 -21.50
CA SER A 314 5.45 2.07 -22.61
C SER A 314 4.14 1.30 -22.37
N ARG A 315 4.01 0.67 -21.19
CA ARG A 315 2.76 -0.03 -20.78
C ARG A 315 1.54 0.90 -20.75
N VAL A 316 1.73 2.14 -20.30
CA VAL A 316 0.66 3.16 -20.27
C VAL A 316 0.21 3.51 -21.69
N ALA A 317 1.16 3.68 -22.61
CA ALA A 317 0.84 3.94 -24.01
C ALA A 317 0.07 2.78 -24.64
N ASP A 318 0.45 1.53 -24.35
CA ASP A 318 -0.24 0.36 -24.88
C ASP A 318 -1.70 0.29 -24.40
N TYR A 319 -1.96 0.66 -23.14
CA TYR A 319 -3.32 0.77 -22.60
C TYR A 319 -4.12 1.90 -23.26
N VAL A 320 -3.50 3.06 -23.47
CA VAL A 320 -4.13 4.21 -24.14
C VAL A 320 -4.41 3.93 -25.61
N GLU A 321 -3.54 3.23 -26.32
CA GLU A 321 -3.74 2.92 -27.75
C GLU A 321 -5.03 2.13 -28.01
N HIS A 322 -5.35 1.20 -27.12
CA HIS A 322 -6.47 0.26 -27.31
C HIS A 322 -7.75 0.65 -26.56
N HIS A 323 -7.74 1.75 -25.77
CA HIS A 323 -8.87 2.06 -24.88
C HIS A 323 -10.18 2.37 -25.62
N GLU A 324 -10.13 2.78 -26.89
CA GLU A 324 -11.32 3.07 -27.69
C GLU A 324 -11.86 1.83 -28.44
N ALA A 325 -11.09 0.74 -28.51
CA ALA A 325 -11.48 -0.45 -29.26
C ALA A 325 -12.76 -1.12 -28.69
N PRO A 326 -13.69 -1.62 -29.53
CA PRO A 326 -14.91 -2.29 -29.07
C PRO A 326 -14.57 -3.61 -28.37
N TYR A 327 -15.32 -3.96 -27.33
CA TYR A 327 -15.13 -5.20 -26.57
C TYR A 327 -15.13 -6.46 -27.45
N ARG A 328 -15.94 -6.48 -28.51
CA ARG A 328 -15.93 -7.56 -29.51
C ARG A 328 -16.31 -7.06 -30.89
N ARG A 329 -15.89 -7.81 -31.91
CA ARG A 329 -16.33 -7.60 -33.30
C ARG A 329 -17.52 -8.51 -33.64
N PRO A 330 -18.31 -8.19 -34.68
CA PRO A 330 -19.39 -9.05 -35.12
C PRO A 330 -18.88 -10.47 -35.45
N GLY A 331 -19.48 -11.48 -34.84
CA GLY A 331 -19.09 -12.89 -35.03
C GLY A 331 -18.06 -13.41 -34.04
N GLU A 332 -17.47 -12.54 -33.21
CA GLU A 332 -16.52 -12.93 -32.15
C GLU A 332 -17.20 -12.91 -30.77
N ALA A 333 -16.64 -13.69 -29.84
CA ALA A 333 -17.08 -13.70 -28.44
C ALA A 333 -16.52 -12.48 -27.68
N HIS A 334 -15.23 -12.20 -27.87
CA HIS A 334 -14.49 -11.04 -27.37
C HIS A 334 -13.18 -10.88 -28.18
N ASP A 335 -12.62 -9.66 -28.22
CA ASP A 335 -11.33 -9.40 -28.85
C ASP A 335 -10.19 -9.63 -27.83
N ASP A 336 -9.49 -10.77 -27.96
CA ASP A 336 -8.37 -11.17 -27.09
C ASP A 336 -7.17 -10.20 -27.18
N GLY A 337 -7.12 -9.34 -28.21
CA GLY A 337 -6.09 -8.32 -28.36
C GLY A 337 -6.25 -7.14 -27.40
N ILE A 338 -7.41 -7.00 -26.74
CA ILE A 338 -7.69 -5.86 -25.86
C ILE A 338 -7.49 -6.25 -24.39
N GLY A 339 -6.42 -5.71 -23.82
CA GLY A 339 -6.13 -5.82 -22.38
C GLY A 339 -7.30 -5.38 -21.51
N ILE A 340 -7.37 -5.94 -20.30
CA ILE A 340 -8.42 -5.58 -19.33
C ILE A 340 -8.32 -4.11 -18.92
N GLU A 341 -7.12 -3.55 -18.94
CA GLU A 341 -6.79 -2.17 -18.63
C GLU A 341 -7.47 -1.20 -19.59
N ALA A 342 -7.33 -1.44 -20.90
CA ALA A 342 -7.99 -0.66 -21.95
C ALA A 342 -9.53 -0.70 -21.82
N ARG A 343 -10.10 -1.89 -21.55
CA ARG A 343 -11.54 -2.07 -21.31
C ARG A 343 -12.02 -1.30 -20.08
N ILE A 344 -11.22 -1.27 -19.00
CA ILE A 344 -11.50 -0.48 -17.79
C ILE A 344 -11.50 1.01 -18.10
N ILE A 345 -10.49 1.52 -18.82
CA ILE A 345 -10.40 2.95 -19.21
C ILE A 345 -11.64 3.33 -20.03
N LYS A 346 -12.01 2.51 -21.02
CA LYS A 346 -13.19 2.75 -21.88
C LYS A 346 -14.47 2.94 -21.09
N VAL A 347 -14.76 2.00 -20.19
CA VAL A 347 -15.98 2.01 -19.37
C VAL A 347 -15.96 3.17 -18.37
N ALA A 348 -14.83 3.39 -17.70
CA ALA A 348 -14.67 4.50 -16.75
C ALA A 348 -14.85 5.86 -17.44
N GLY A 349 -14.21 6.05 -18.59
CA GLY A 349 -14.25 7.28 -19.37
C GLY A 349 -15.62 7.54 -19.96
N ALA A 350 -16.28 6.53 -20.53
CA ALA A 350 -17.63 6.67 -21.06
C ALA A 350 -18.64 7.08 -19.97
N TYR A 351 -18.54 6.47 -18.78
CA TYR A 351 -19.42 6.83 -17.66
C TYR A 351 -19.14 8.25 -17.14
N ASP A 352 -17.87 8.61 -16.89
CA ASP A 352 -17.52 9.92 -16.34
C ASP A 352 -17.87 11.04 -17.33
N ARG A 353 -17.64 10.81 -18.63
CA ARG A 353 -18.05 11.69 -19.72
C ARG A 353 -19.57 11.86 -19.76
N ALA A 354 -20.33 10.76 -19.71
CA ALA A 354 -21.79 10.81 -19.72
C ALA A 354 -22.35 11.57 -18.51
N HIS A 355 -21.76 11.38 -17.33
CA HIS A 355 -22.16 12.07 -16.11
C HIS A 355 -21.82 13.57 -16.15
N ARG A 356 -20.65 13.96 -16.68
CA ARG A 356 -20.21 15.37 -16.69
C ARG A 356 -20.73 16.19 -17.85
N ILE A 357 -20.67 15.66 -19.08
CA ILE A 357 -21.03 16.42 -20.28
C ILE A 357 -22.54 16.54 -20.41
N HIS A 358 -23.27 15.48 -20.09
CA HIS A 358 -24.71 15.43 -20.26
C HIS A 358 -25.48 15.70 -18.97
N ASP A 359 -24.78 16.02 -17.87
CA ASP A 359 -25.34 16.28 -16.53
C ASP A 359 -26.33 15.20 -16.08
N LEU A 360 -26.07 13.95 -16.50
CA LEU A 360 -26.96 12.82 -16.26
C LEU A 360 -26.82 12.33 -14.83
N GLU A 361 -27.93 11.91 -14.22
CA GLU A 361 -27.87 11.25 -12.93
C GLU A 361 -27.04 9.94 -13.02
N PRO A 362 -26.39 9.49 -11.93
CA PRO A 362 -25.54 8.28 -11.96
C PRO A 362 -26.22 7.04 -12.55
N VAL A 363 -27.53 6.91 -12.37
CA VAL A 363 -28.33 5.83 -12.95
C VAL A 363 -28.45 5.97 -14.47
N GLU A 364 -28.77 7.16 -14.96
CA GLU A 364 -28.94 7.46 -16.39
C GLU A 364 -27.63 7.31 -17.16
N ALA A 365 -26.52 7.81 -16.59
CA ALA A 365 -25.19 7.60 -17.16
C ALA A 365 -24.86 6.11 -17.27
N LEU A 366 -25.24 5.30 -16.27
CA LEU A 366 -25.06 3.85 -16.32
C LEU A 366 -25.98 3.18 -17.37
N GLU A 367 -27.19 3.70 -17.60
CA GLU A 367 -28.10 3.21 -18.65
C GLU A 367 -27.53 3.43 -20.05
N VAL A 368 -26.86 4.56 -20.30
CA VAL A 368 -26.17 4.82 -21.57
C VAL A 368 -25.19 3.69 -21.89
N LEU A 369 -24.41 3.25 -20.89
CA LEU A 369 -23.47 2.14 -21.05
C LEU A 369 -24.19 0.79 -21.25
N HIS A 370 -25.32 0.56 -20.56
CA HIS A 370 -26.09 -0.68 -20.71
C HIS A 370 -26.59 -0.89 -22.15
N ARG A 371 -26.95 0.18 -22.87
CA ARG A 371 -27.43 0.09 -24.26
C ARG A 371 -26.41 -0.49 -25.24
N ARG A 372 -25.12 -0.38 -24.94
CA ARG A 372 -24.01 -0.86 -25.80
C ARG A 372 -23.15 -1.94 -25.14
N THR A 373 -23.62 -2.47 -24.01
CA THR A 373 -22.94 -3.56 -23.29
C THR A 373 -22.91 -4.83 -24.14
N ALA A 374 -21.86 -5.63 -23.95
CA ALA A 374 -21.58 -6.85 -24.71
C ALA A 374 -21.22 -6.62 -26.19
N TYR A 375 -21.11 -5.38 -26.68
CA TYR A 375 -20.52 -5.08 -28.00
C TYR A 375 -19.39 -4.06 -27.85
N ASP A 376 -19.72 -2.85 -27.38
CA ASP A 376 -18.73 -1.80 -27.19
C ASP A 376 -18.04 -1.90 -25.83
N TYR A 377 -18.82 -2.26 -24.80
CA TYR A 377 -18.37 -2.34 -23.41
C TYR A 377 -18.40 -3.78 -22.90
N ASP A 378 -17.36 -4.14 -22.15
CA ASP A 378 -17.26 -5.42 -21.47
C ASP A 378 -18.31 -5.52 -20.35
N PRO A 379 -19.23 -6.52 -20.38
CA PRO A 379 -20.25 -6.69 -19.36
C PRO A 379 -19.70 -6.88 -17.94
N GLU A 380 -18.55 -7.54 -17.78
CA GLU A 380 -17.94 -7.72 -16.47
C GLU A 380 -17.51 -6.37 -15.91
N ILE A 381 -16.84 -5.56 -16.73
CA ILE A 381 -16.33 -4.25 -16.31
C ILE A 381 -17.48 -3.29 -15.97
N VAL A 382 -18.57 -3.30 -16.75
CA VAL A 382 -19.79 -2.52 -16.43
C VAL A 382 -20.40 -2.97 -15.09
N ALA A 383 -20.40 -4.28 -14.81
CA ALA A 383 -20.86 -4.79 -13.51
C ALA A 383 -19.95 -4.34 -12.36
N ARG A 384 -18.62 -4.29 -12.58
CA ARG A 384 -17.67 -3.75 -11.58
C ARG A 384 -17.90 -2.26 -11.33
N LEU A 385 -18.13 -1.46 -12.36
CA LEU A 385 -18.48 -0.04 -12.23
C LEU A 385 -19.74 0.13 -11.37
N ARG A 386 -20.81 -0.64 -11.66
CA ARG A 386 -22.05 -0.62 -10.86
C ARG A 386 -21.78 -0.93 -9.38
N ALA A 387 -20.94 -1.93 -9.10
CA ALA A 387 -20.57 -2.28 -7.72
C ALA A 387 -19.77 -1.17 -7.03
N VAL A 388 -18.92 -0.42 -7.76
CA VAL A 388 -18.23 0.76 -7.23
C VAL A 388 -19.23 1.87 -6.90
N LEU A 389 -20.19 2.15 -7.80
CA LEU A 389 -21.18 3.21 -7.61
C LEU A 389 -22.18 2.94 -6.47
N ARG A 390 -22.61 1.68 -6.29
CA ARG A 390 -23.43 1.29 -5.13
C ARG A 390 -22.69 1.49 -3.82
N ARG A 391 -21.40 1.14 -3.77
CA ARG A 391 -20.58 1.30 -2.57
C ARG A 391 -20.28 2.76 -2.22
N SER A 392 -20.17 3.64 -3.23
CA SER A 392 -19.98 5.08 -3.00
C SER A 392 -21.27 5.81 -2.62
N GLY A 393 -22.42 5.12 -2.56
CA GLY A 393 -23.72 5.71 -2.25
C GLY A 393 -24.32 6.52 -3.40
N ARG A 394 -23.74 6.45 -4.59
CA ARG A 394 -24.25 7.13 -5.80
C ARG A 394 -25.40 6.38 -6.47
N LEU A 395 -25.60 5.11 -6.11
CA LEU A 395 -26.76 4.31 -6.51
C LEU A 395 -27.46 3.81 -5.25
N ALA A 396 -28.80 3.80 -5.28
CA ALA A 396 -29.59 3.14 -4.26
C ALA A 396 -29.25 1.64 -4.18
N ALA A 397 -29.38 1.07 -2.98
CA ALA A 397 -28.99 -0.29 -2.65
C ALA A 397 -29.75 -1.33 -3.48
#